data_AF-A0A925PKJ6-F1
#
_entry.id   AF-A0A925PKJ6-F1
#
_cell.length_a   1.000
_cell.length_b   1.000
_cell.length_c   1.000
_cell.angle_alpha   90.00
_cell.angle_beta   90.00
_cell.angle_gamma   90.00
#
_symmetry.space_group_name_H-M   'P 1'
#
loop_
_entity.id
_entity.type
_entity.pdbx_description
1 polymer ?
#
loop_
_entity_poly.entity_id
_entity_poly.type
_entity_poly.pdbx_seq_one_letter_code
_entity_poly.pdbx_strand_id
1 'polypeptide(L)' 'MKCGVGKCGRCNVGNVYVCKDGPVFSAREVKAMSQEF' A
#
# COMPACT_ATOMS: atom_id res chain seq x y z
N MET A 1 9.44 3.56 -0.74
CA MET A 1 9.74 2.45 0.21
C MET A 1 11.09 2.69 0.89
N LYS A 2 11.27 2.29 2.17
CA LYS A 2 12.57 2.35 2.87
C LYS A 2 12.97 1.01 3.49
N CYS A 3 12.12 0.43 4.34
CA CYS A 3 12.48 -0.80 5.07
C CYS A 3 12.09 -2.11 4.36
N GLY A 4 11.20 -2.10 3.36
CA GLY A 4 10.72 -3.31 2.68
C GLY A 4 9.85 -4.26 3.51
N VAL A 5 9.86 -4.18 4.84
CA VAL A 5 9.18 -5.13 5.74
C VAL A 5 8.03 -4.53 6.56
N GLY A 6 7.46 -3.40 6.13
CA GLY A 6 6.34 -2.73 6.82
C GLY A 6 6.67 -2.05 8.17
N LYS A 7 7.90 -2.17 8.69
CA LYS A 7 8.31 -1.53 9.97
C LYS A 7 8.28 0.00 9.96
N CYS A 8 8.53 0.64 8.82
CA CYS A 8 8.71 2.10 8.75
C CYS A 8 7.47 2.91 8.31
N GLY A 9 6.35 2.28 8.00
CA GLY A 9 5.12 2.99 7.58
C GLY A 9 5.14 3.57 6.17
N ARG A 10 6.28 3.96 5.61
CA ARG A 10 6.41 4.72 4.33
C ARG A 10 5.86 4.08 3.06
N CYS A 11 5.39 2.84 3.13
CA CYS A 11 4.79 2.13 2.00
C CYS A 11 3.27 1.96 2.18
N ASN A 12 2.66 2.68 3.14
CA ASN A 12 1.23 2.55 3.41
C ASN A 12 0.38 3.35 2.42
N VAL A 13 -0.74 2.76 2.01
CA VAL A 13 -1.82 3.39 1.25
C VAL A 13 -3.11 3.02 1.96
N GLY A 14 -3.64 3.95 2.76
CA GLY A 14 -4.65 3.65 3.78
C GLY A 14 -4.17 2.52 4.70
N ASN A 15 -4.88 1.39 4.67
CA ASN A 15 -4.67 0.23 5.54
C ASN A 15 -3.68 -0.79 4.96
N VAL A 16 -3.30 -0.61 3.70
CA VAL A 16 -2.46 -1.55 2.93
C VAL A 16 -1.02 -1.09 2.99
N TYR A 17 -0.08 -2.01 3.15
CA TYR A 17 1.35 -1.81 3.04
C TYR A 17 1.85 -2.43 1.75
N VAL A 18 2.17 -1.62 0.74
CA VAL A 18 2.66 -2.08 -0.58
C VAL A 18 3.87 -3.03 -0.48
N CYS A 19 4.71 -2.83 0.53
CA CYS A 19 5.89 -3.66 0.75
C CYS A 19 5.61 -5.03 1.43
N LYS A 20 4.41 -5.24 1.98
CA LYS A 20 3.97 -6.52 2.58
C LYS A 20 2.88 -7.18 1.75
N ASP A 21 1.88 -6.40 1.36
CA ASP A 21 0.68 -6.87 0.66
C ASP A 21 0.90 -6.98 -0.85
N GLY A 22 2.01 -6.43 -1.34
CA GLY A 22 2.50 -6.62 -2.71
C GLY A 22 2.59 -5.31 -3.48
N PRO A 23 3.55 -5.17 -4.39
CA PRO A 23 3.64 -4.00 -5.26
C PRO A 23 2.65 -4.04 -6.43
N VAL A 24 1.97 -5.17 -6.63
CA VAL A 24 1.06 -5.40 -7.76
C VAL A 24 -0.36 -5.50 -7.23
N PHE A 25 -1.21 -4.60 -7.70
CA PHE A 25 -2.64 -4.56 -7.39
C PHE A 25 -3.44 -4.55 -8.69
N SER A 26 -4.61 -5.16 -8.66
CA SER A 26 -5.59 -5.03 -9.73
C SER A 26 -6.18 -3.63 -9.78
N ALA A 27 -6.72 -3.23 -10.94
CA ALA A 27 -7.41 -1.95 -11.08
C ALA A 27 -8.59 -1.79 -10.11
N ARG A 28 -9.23 -2.90 -9.69
CA ARG A 28 -10.32 -2.88 -8.70
C ARG A 28 -9.79 -2.56 -7.30
N GLU A 29 -8.66 -3.15 -6.91
CA GLU A 29 -8.01 -2.88 -5.63
C GLU A 29 -7.52 -1.43 -5.58
N VAL A 30 -6.86 -0.95 -6.64
CA VAL A 30 -6.43 0.46 -6.72
C VAL A 30 -7.63 1.42 -6.65
N LYS A 31 -8.75 1.09 -7.28
CA LYS A 31 -9.98 1.90 -7.21
C LYS A 31 -10.57 1.91 -5.79
N ALA A 32 -10.49 0.80 -5.06
CA ALA A 32 -10.92 0.70 -3.67
C ALA A 32 -9.92 1.33 -2.68
N MET A 33 -8.65 1.47 -3.07
CA MET A 33 -7.61 2.17 -2.31
C MET A 33 -7.74 3.70 -2.37
N SER A 34 -8.78 4.22 -3.04
CA SER A 34 -9.09 5.66 -3.13
C SER A 34 -8.97 6.30 -1.76
N GLN A 35 -7.91 7.09 -1.59
CA GLN A 35 -7.67 7.88 -0.39
C GLN A 35 -8.76 8.94 -0.32
N GLU A 36 -9.48 9.00 0.80
CA GLU A 36 -9.99 10.29 1.26
C GLU A 36 -8.78 11.25 1.41
N PHE A 37 -9.03 12.53 1.10
CA PHE A 37 -8.13 13.70 1.04
C PHE A 37 -7.43 13.94 -0.31
#